data_AF-A0A6G2RPX4-F1
#
_entry.id   AF-A0A6G2RPX4-F1
#
_cell.length_a   1.000
_cell.length_b   1.000
_cell.length_c   1.000
_cell.angle_alpha   90.00
_cell.angle_beta   90.00
_cell.angle_gamma   90.00
#
_symmetry.space_group_name_H-M   'P 1'
#
loop_
_entity.id
_entity.type
_entity.pdbx_description
1 polymer ?
#
loop_
_entity_poly.entity_id
_entity_poly.type
_entity_poly.pdbx_seq_one_letter_code
_entity_poly.pdbx_strand_id
1 'polypeptide(L)'
;MAATFRRRLQRGVASTAVAAAALAALTASQAPGAAERAAARADRTPPPADTPIDGGSSYFTDLPPRKTPAPPKGSGHSGDTGGVLHGPSQAGIPATVLAAYKKAEDRLRASDPGCRLPWQLLAGIGEVESGHARGGAVDAAGTTLSPILGPRLDGHGFALISDTDGGRYDGDTTLDRAVGPMQFIPSTWSRGGPHGAGWGADGNGDGIKDPNNVFDAALAAGRYLCAAGRNLSDQADLDRAVLGYNDSTEYLRLVLSWYTFYRKGTFEVPDGKGALPVHRGGGTPATQGGPGRRPGGEQTAPPARGGTAGRTKPTTPAVPGGSPRPGGSTGPTHGGGTPVPAPSPKPKPVPHPKPTPTPTPTPKPPTKPAPPTALEAVADKDGKALTATVGTDFATTPRVRAKDAEGRPVAGATVRFTLTPGTTGTRLPGGATEVTVTTGKDGLATAPTLHAGDTAGPFTVRATAATTGRAVPPVDFTGTVTARPAPRADALVRTSDKELTAAAGGAFADDAVRIEATYRGKAAAGVPVTATLVTDDPKKPVENDRGPYFKDPKATGAGKNKPVRTLTGLTTGADGLLTLPKLYTDAHPGTFRLRLTTADGAVLTVTLTVTAPAATS
;
A
#
# COMPACT_ATOMS: atom_id res chain seq x y z
N MET A 1 -22.96 6.96 -94.14
CA MET A 1 -23.49 8.25 -94.67
C MET A 1 -23.68 9.23 -93.52
N ALA A 2 -23.61 10.54 -93.79
CA ALA A 2 -24.01 11.71 -92.97
C ALA A 2 -23.89 11.60 -91.41
N ALA A 3 -22.98 12.29 -90.72
CA ALA A 3 -22.79 13.75 -90.61
C ALA A 3 -23.81 14.47 -89.70
N THR A 4 -23.30 14.90 -88.53
CA THR A 4 -23.42 16.25 -87.92
C THR A 4 -24.78 16.83 -87.53
N PHE A 5 -24.90 17.27 -86.27
CA PHE A 5 -25.01 18.71 -85.94
C PHE A 5 -24.48 19.00 -84.52
N ARG A 6 -24.16 20.27 -84.21
CA ARG A 6 -23.18 20.67 -83.17
C ARG A 6 -23.66 21.90 -82.38
N ARG A 7 -23.44 21.91 -81.05
CA ARG A 7 -23.30 23.12 -80.16
C ARG A 7 -24.57 23.98 -79.95
N ARG A 8 -24.77 24.73 -78.85
CA ARG A 8 -24.03 25.21 -77.64
C ARG A 8 -25.02 25.12 -76.43
N LEU A 9 -24.69 25.25 -75.12
CA LEU A 9 -23.81 26.20 -74.41
C LEU A 9 -23.51 25.64 -72.97
N GLN A 10 -22.30 25.17 -72.66
CA GLN A 10 -21.29 25.81 -71.78
C GLN A 10 -21.75 26.46 -70.44
N ARG A 11 -21.37 25.86 -69.29
CA ARG A 11 -20.35 26.37 -68.29
C ARG A 11 -20.26 25.47 -67.02
N GLY A 12 -19.05 25.32 -66.44
CA GLY A 12 -18.77 24.70 -65.10
C GLY A 12 -18.51 23.17 -65.10
N VAL A 13 -17.30 22.66 -65.32
CA VAL A 13 -16.18 22.49 -64.33
C VAL A 13 -16.58 21.57 -63.16
N ALA A 14 -16.44 20.25 -63.26
CA ALA A 14 -15.22 19.45 -62.96
C ALA A 14 -14.80 19.44 -61.47
N SER A 15 -15.10 18.36 -60.71
CA SER A 15 -14.44 17.92 -59.45
C SER A 15 -15.02 16.62 -58.85
N THR A 16 -14.85 15.45 -59.48
CA THR A 16 -15.30 14.15 -58.89
C THR A 16 -14.43 12.91 -59.20
N ALA A 17 -13.20 13.07 -59.71
CA ALA A 17 -12.38 11.92 -60.18
C ALA A 17 -11.11 11.61 -59.36
N VAL A 18 -10.80 12.36 -58.29
CA VAL A 18 -9.58 12.15 -57.47
C VAL A 18 -9.90 11.60 -56.05
N ALA A 19 -11.15 11.69 -55.60
CA ALA A 19 -11.55 11.27 -54.25
C ALA A 19 -11.51 9.75 -54.03
N ALA A 20 -11.66 8.92 -55.07
CA ALA A 20 -11.75 7.46 -54.93
C ALA A 20 -10.38 6.77 -54.74
N ALA A 21 -9.29 7.33 -55.27
CA ALA A 21 -7.96 6.73 -55.14
C ALA A 21 -7.24 7.13 -53.84
N ALA A 22 -7.55 8.30 -53.28
CA ALA A 22 -6.95 8.77 -52.02
C ALA A 22 -7.48 8.03 -50.78
N LEU A 23 -8.73 7.54 -50.79
CA LEU A 23 -9.29 6.79 -49.66
C LEU A 23 -8.78 5.35 -49.55
N ALA A 24 -8.35 4.71 -50.65
CA ALA A 24 -7.79 3.35 -50.61
C ALA A 24 -6.31 3.31 -50.13
N ALA A 25 -5.56 4.40 -50.34
CA ALA A 25 -4.17 4.51 -49.88
C ALA A 25 -4.05 4.97 -48.42
N LEU A 26 -5.09 5.60 -47.85
CA LEU A 26 -5.06 6.13 -46.47
C LEU A 26 -5.53 5.11 -45.41
N THR A 27 -6.11 3.97 -45.82
CA THR A 27 -6.49 2.87 -44.91
C THR A 27 -5.40 1.81 -44.73
N ALA A 28 -4.29 1.89 -45.46
CA ALA A 28 -3.19 0.93 -45.41
C ALA A 28 -2.00 1.35 -44.52
N SER A 29 -2.03 2.56 -43.92
CA SER A 29 -0.96 3.04 -43.01
C SER A 29 -1.35 3.08 -41.54
N GLN A 30 -2.47 2.47 -41.15
CA GLN A 30 -2.82 2.30 -39.74
C GLN A 30 -2.17 1.04 -39.18
N ALA A 31 -1.53 1.20 -38.02
CA ALA A 31 -0.59 0.28 -37.40
C ALA A 31 -0.99 -1.22 -37.37
N PRO A 32 0.00 -2.16 -37.38
CA PRO A 32 -0.24 -3.61 -37.35
C PRO A 32 -1.20 -4.13 -36.26
N GLY A 33 -1.30 -3.41 -35.13
CA GLY A 33 -2.10 -3.82 -33.99
C GLY A 33 -3.63 -3.74 -34.15
N ALA A 34 -4.19 -3.24 -35.26
CA ALA A 34 -5.65 -3.18 -35.43
C ALA A 34 -6.27 -4.58 -35.66
N ALA A 35 -5.63 -5.42 -36.47
CA ALA A 35 -6.03 -6.80 -36.70
C ALA A 35 -5.76 -7.69 -35.48
N GLU A 36 -4.62 -7.50 -34.79
CA GLU A 36 -4.33 -8.18 -33.52
C GLU A 36 -5.36 -7.84 -32.43
N ARG A 37 -5.83 -6.58 -32.35
CA ARG A 37 -6.89 -6.18 -31.40
C ARG A 37 -8.24 -6.85 -31.69
N ALA A 38 -8.54 -7.14 -32.95
CA ALA A 38 -9.74 -7.88 -33.33
C ALA A 38 -9.60 -9.38 -32.99
N ALA A 39 -8.46 -10.00 -33.34
CA ALA A 39 -8.16 -11.39 -32.99
C ALA A 39 -8.14 -11.62 -31.47
N ALA A 40 -7.54 -10.69 -30.70
CA ALA A 40 -7.49 -10.74 -29.23
C ALA A 40 -8.87 -10.60 -28.55
N ARG A 41 -9.92 -10.17 -29.28
CA ARG A 41 -11.32 -10.17 -28.81
C ARG A 41 -12.08 -11.45 -29.19
N ALA A 42 -11.61 -12.24 -30.15
CA ALA A 42 -12.29 -13.43 -30.63
C ALA A 42 -11.90 -14.71 -29.86
N ASP A 43 -10.61 -14.89 -29.55
CA ASP A 43 -10.08 -16.16 -28.99
C ASP A 43 -10.01 -16.21 -27.46
N ARG A 44 -11.06 -15.75 -26.76
CA ARG A 44 -11.16 -15.87 -25.29
C ARG A 44 -12.50 -16.40 -24.82
N THR A 45 -12.81 -17.63 -25.24
CA THR A 45 -13.65 -18.50 -24.41
C THR A 45 -12.94 -18.68 -23.07
N PRO A 46 -13.56 -18.31 -21.93
CA PRO A 46 -12.95 -18.50 -20.62
C PRO A 46 -12.72 -20.00 -20.35
N PRO A 47 -11.84 -20.38 -19.41
CA PRO A 47 -11.91 -21.71 -18.81
C PRO A 47 -13.34 -21.96 -18.27
N PRO A 48 -13.79 -23.22 -18.13
CA PRO A 48 -15.09 -23.52 -17.53
C PRO A 48 -15.22 -22.82 -16.17
N ALA A 49 -16.42 -22.37 -15.85
CA ALA A 49 -16.70 -21.43 -14.76
C ALA A 49 -16.53 -22.02 -13.34
N ASP A 50 -15.93 -23.21 -13.24
CA ASP A 50 -15.98 -24.11 -12.09
C ASP A 50 -14.65 -24.17 -11.32
N THR A 51 -13.63 -23.40 -11.72
CA THR A 51 -12.34 -23.31 -11.02
C THR A 51 -11.95 -21.85 -10.77
N PRO A 52 -11.99 -21.39 -9.51
CA PRO A 52 -11.52 -20.06 -9.10
C PRO A 52 -10.08 -19.74 -9.50
N ILE A 53 -9.77 -18.45 -9.63
CA ILE A 53 -8.44 -17.95 -9.99
C ILE A 53 -7.41 -18.24 -8.89
N ASP A 54 -7.83 -18.21 -7.62
CA ASP A 54 -7.00 -18.46 -6.43
C ASP A 54 -7.03 -19.93 -5.96
N GLY A 55 -7.77 -20.80 -6.65
CA GLY A 55 -8.00 -22.19 -6.23
C GLY A 55 -9.15 -22.37 -5.22
N GLY A 56 -9.87 -21.31 -4.85
CA GLY A 56 -11.12 -21.36 -4.10
C GLY A 56 -10.94 -21.69 -2.62
N SER A 57 -11.17 -20.69 -1.75
CA SER A 57 -10.86 -20.83 -0.33
C SER A 57 -11.76 -20.01 0.59
N SER A 58 -11.99 -20.52 1.81
CA SER A 58 -12.54 -19.72 2.92
C SER A 58 -11.43 -18.96 3.65
N TYR A 59 -10.79 -18.01 2.96
CA TYR A 59 -9.71 -17.21 3.54
C TYR A 59 -10.24 -16.17 4.54
N PHE A 60 -9.61 -16.12 5.72
CA PHE A 60 -9.84 -15.07 6.73
C PHE A 60 -8.62 -14.14 6.78
N THR A 61 -8.64 -13.07 5.98
CA THR A 61 -7.85 -11.87 6.28
C THR A 61 -8.65 -10.95 7.19
N ASP A 62 -7.96 -10.05 7.90
CA ASP A 62 -8.66 -9.09 8.76
C ASP A 62 -9.48 -8.09 7.92
N LEU A 63 -10.63 -7.69 8.46
CA LEU A 63 -11.46 -6.62 7.91
C LEU A 63 -10.70 -5.29 7.92
N PRO A 64 -10.97 -4.37 6.96
CA PRO A 64 -10.36 -3.04 6.96
C PRO A 64 -10.56 -2.34 8.31
N PRO A 65 -9.59 -1.54 8.79
CA PRO A 65 -9.61 -0.94 10.12
C PRO A 65 -10.93 -0.24 10.44
N ARG A 66 -11.72 -0.84 11.33
CA ARG A 66 -12.95 -0.23 11.82
C ARG A 66 -12.59 0.86 12.82
N LYS A 67 -13.29 2.00 12.76
CA LYS A 67 -13.23 3.03 13.82
C LYS A 67 -13.91 2.49 15.08
N THR A 68 -13.25 1.61 15.83
CA THR A 68 -13.65 1.24 17.19
C THR A 68 -13.08 2.25 18.19
N PRO A 69 -13.91 2.85 19.06
CA PRO A 69 -13.40 3.55 20.23
C PRO A 69 -12.51 2.63 21.07
N ALA A 70 -11.43 3.17 21.62
CA ALA A 70 -10.60 2.42 22.56
C ALA A 70 -11.45 1.95 23.75
N PRO A 71 -11.32 0.68 24.21
CA PRO A 71 -12.03 0.22 25.39
C PRO A 71 -11.55 1.01 26.62
N PRO A 72 -12.45 1.43 27.54
CA PRO A 72 -12.05 2.11 28.75
C PRO A 72 -11.22 1.16 29.62
N LYS A 73 -10.04 1.60 30.07
CA LYS A 73 -9.22 0.83 31.03
C LYS A 73 -9.94 0.79 32.38
N GLY A 74 -10.46 -0.38 32.77
CA GLY A 74 -11.29 -0.47 33.98
C GLY A 74 -11.78 -1.87 34.39
N SER A 75 -11.07 -2.95 34.05
CA SER A 75 -11.34 -4.27 34.63
C SER A 75 -10.06 -5.11 34.68
N GLY A 76 -9.46 -5.22 35.87
CA GLY A 76 -8.26 -6.02 36.06
C GLY A 76 -8.59 -7.51 36.11
N HIS A 77 -8.16 -8.26 35.09
CA HIS A 77 -7.94 -9.71 35.15
C HIS A 77 -6.65 -10.01 34.41
N SER A 78 -5.68 -10.59 35.11
CA SER A 78 -4.47 -11.13 34.49
C SER A 78 -4.83 -12.43 33.76
N GLY A 79 -5.10 -12.32 32.46
CA GLY A 79 -5.36 -13.44 31.56
C GLY A 79 -4.52 -13.27 30.30
N ASP A 80 -3.57 -14.17 30.10
CA ASP A 80 -2.70 -14.19 28.93
C ASP A 80 -3.48 -14.60 27.67
N THR A 81 -3.92 -13.61 26.91
CA THR A 81 -4.38 -13.78 25.52
C THR A 81 -3.97 -12.56 24.71
N GLY A 82 -3.06 -12.75 23.75
CA GLY A 82 -2.48 -11.67 22.95
C GLY A 82 -3.48 -10.98 22.03
N GLY A 83 -3.98 -9.82 22.44
CA GLY A 83 -4.75 -8.93 21.57
C GLY A 83 -3.84 -8.17 20.61
N VAL A 84 -3.82 -8.56 19.34
CA VAL A 84 -3.13 -7.82 18.27
C VAL A 84 -3.80 -6.45 18.10
N LEU A 85 -3.08 -5.39 18.43
CA LEU A 85 -3.53 -4.00 18.26
C LEU A 85 -3.26 -3.55 16.82
N HIS A 86 -4.29 -3.53 15.99
CA HIS A 86 -4.21 -3.11 14.59
C HIS A 86 -3.92 -1.59 14.46
N GLY A 87 -2.87 -1.24 13.72
CA GLY A 87 -2.41 0.14 13.51
C GLY A 87 -2.78 0.73 12.14
N PRO A 88 -2.49 2.03 11.91
CA PRO A 88 -2.89 2.76 10.69
C PRO A 88 -2.13 2.35 9.40
N SER A 89 -1.16 1.44 9.47
CA SER A 89 -0.43 0.91 8.30
C SER A 89 -1.33 0.14 7.31
N GLN A 90 -2.46 -0.39 7.78
CA GLN A 90 -3.47 -1.09 6.96
C GLN A 90 -4.27 -0.15 6.03
N ALA A 91 -4.06 1.16 6.08
CA ALA A 91 -4.80 2.13 5.27
C ALA A 91 -4.06 2.57 3.98
N GLY A 92 -2.77 2.26 3.86
CA GLY A 92 -1.90 2.78 2.81
C GLY A 92 -1.42 1.70 1.83
N ILE A 93 -1.40 2.02 0.54
CA ILE A 93 -1.00 1.10 -0.53
C ILE A 93 0.46 1.38 -0.91
N PRO A 94 1.34 0.36 -0.98
CA PRO A 94 2.73 0.52 -1.40
C PRO A 94 2.84 1.17 -2.79
N ALA A 95 3.79 2.09 -2.97
CA ALA A 95 3.90 2.95 -4.14
C ALA A 95 3.93 2.20 -5.48
N THR A 96 4.79 1.18 -5.61
CA THR A 96 4.91 0.42 -6.86
C THR A 96 3.66 -0.43 -7.13
N VAL A 97 3.03 -0.93 -6.07
CA VAL A 97 1.79 -1.73 -6.15
C VAL A 97 0.58 -0.85 -6.51
N LEU A 98 0.49 0.36 -5.95
CA LEU A 98 -0.53 1.35 -6.30
C LEU A 98 -0.38 1.83 -7.75
N ALA A 99 0.87 2.03 -8.21
CA ALA A 99 1.16 2.34 -9.59
C ALA A 99 0.74 1.21 -10.54
N ALA A 100 0.92 -0.06 -10.13
CA ALA A 100 0.47 -1.22 -10.89
C ALA A 100 -1.06 -1.27 -11.07
N TYR A 101 -1.84 -1.10 -9.99
CA TYR A 101 -3.30 -1.08 -10.08
C TYR A 101 -3.83 0.04 -10.98
N LYS A 102 -3.27 1.26 -10.86
CA LYS A 102 -3.64 2.40 -11.71
C LYS A 102 -3.25 2.18 -13.17
N LYS A 103 -2.05 1.66 -13.45
CA LYS A 103 -1.60 1.34 -14.82
C LYS A 103 -2.45 0.24 -15.47
N ALA A 104 -2.93 -0.73 -14.69
CA ALA A 104 -3.86 -1.75 -15.16
C ALA A 104 -5.24 -1.16 -15.51
N GLU A 105 -5.81 -0.31 -14.64
CA GLU A 105 -7.02 0.47 -14.95
C GLU A 105 -6.84 1.29 -16.23
N ASP A 106 -5.76 2.06 -16.34
CA ASP A 106 -5.50 2.93 -17.50
C ASP A 106 -5.40 2.13 -18.82
N ARG A 107 -4.69 0.98 -18.81
CA ARG A 107 -4.60 0.08 -19.97
C ARG A 107 -5.94 -0.54 -20.34
N LEU A 108 -6.77 -0.90 -19.36
CA LEU A 108 -8.07 -1.51 -19.59
C LEU A 108 -9.11 -0.48 -20.01
N ARG A 109 -9.12 0.72 -19.44
CA ARG A 109 -9.93 1.86 -19.90
C ARG A 109 -9.64 2.22 -21.38
N ALA A 110 -8.43 1.99 -21.86
CA ALA A 110 -8.05 2.20 -23.26
C ALA A 110 -8.39 1.03 -24.22
N SER A 111 -8.47 -0.21 -23.73
CA SER A 111 -8.68 -1.42 -24.57
C SER A 111 -10.08 -2.04 -24.46
N ASP A 112 -10.70 -1.85 -23.31
CA ASP A 112 -12.08 -2.20 -22.98
C ASP A 112 -12.74 -1.12 -22.09
N PRO A 113 -13.11 0.05 -22.66
CA PRO A 113 -13.78 1.11 -21.93
C PRO A 113 -15.19 0.72 -21.43
N GLY A 114 -15.78 -0.36 -21.95
CA GLY A 114 -17.08 -0.87 -21.52
C GLY A 114 -17.02 -1.47 -20.11
N CYS A 115 -15.88 -2.06 -19.75
CA CYS A 115 -15.66 -2.69 -18.45
C CYS A 115 -15.70 -1.73 -17.26
N ARG A 116 -15.22 -0.49 -17.42
CA ARG A 116 -15.18 0.53 -16.35
C ARG A 116 -14.52 0.05 -15.04
N LEU A 117 -13.51 -0.82 -15.13
CA LEU A 117 -12.75 -1.32 -13.98
C LEU A 117 -12.21 -0.16 -13.12
N PRO A 118 -12.57 -0.07 -11.83
CA PRO A 118 -11.95 0.87 -10.90
C PRO A 118 -10.69 0.24 -10.27
N TRP A 119 -9.56 0.95 -10.26
CA TRP A 119 -8.30 0.43 -9.70
C TRP A 119 -8.43 0.03 -8.22
N GLN A 120 -9.37 0.64 -7.47
CA GLN A 120 -9.66 0.27 -6.08
C GLN A 120 -10.17 -1.16 -5.93
N LEU A 121 -10.75 -1.77 -6.96
CA LEU A 121 -11.18 -3.17 -6.93
C LEU A 121 -9.97 -4.11 -7.02
N LEU A 122 -8.99 -3.78 -7.87
CA LEU A 122 -7.70 -4.49 -7.90
C LEU A 122 -6.96 -4.38 -6.56
N ALA A 123 -7.00 -3.19 -5.93
CA ALA A 123 -6.46 -3.00 -4.59
C ALA A 123 -7.20 -3.85 -3.55
N GLY A 124 -8.54 -3.88 -3.60
CA GLY A 124 -9.36 -4.70 -2.69
C GLY A 124 -9.04 -6.19 -2.78
N ILE A 125 -8.81 -6.71 -3.98
CA ILE A 125 -8.37 -8.09 -4.21
C ILE A 125 -6.93 -8.26 -3.70
N GLY A 126 -5.97 -7.45 -4.15
CA GLY A 126 -4.56 -7.63 -3.81
C GLY A 126 -4.21 -7.44 -2.32
N GLU A 127 -5.03 -6.73 -1.54
CA GLU A 127 -4.93 -6.74 -0.06
C GLU A 127 -5.34 -8.09 0.53
N VAL A 128 -6.45 -8.67 0.06
CA VAL A 128 -6.95 -9.98 0.52
C VAL A 128 -6.02 -11.12 0.08
N GLU A 129 -5.51 -11.08 -1.15
CA GLU A 129 -4.62 -12.12 -1.69
C GLU A 129 -3.24 -12.15 -1.03
N SER A 130 -2.62 -10.99 -0.81
CA SER A 130 -1.21 -10.93 -0.40
C SER A 130 -0.81 -9.75 0.48
N GLY A 131 -1.76 -8.89 0.90
CA GLY A 131 -1.48 -7.62 1.57
C GLY A 131 -0.64 -6.71 0.69
N HIS A 132 -1.05 -6.52 -0.57
CA HIS A 132 -0.31 -5.75 -1.57
C HIS A 132 1.13 -6.24 -1.75
N ALA A 133 1.32 -7.51 -2.15
CA ALA A 133 2.64 -8.10 -2.35
C ALA A 133 3.52 -8.11 -1.08
N ARG A 134 2.98 -8.57 0.06
CA ARG A 134 3.62 -8.56 1.38
C ARG A 134 4.08 -7.16 1.80
N GLY A 135 3.18 -6.18 1.70
CA GLY A 135 3.44 -4.78 2.02
C GLY A 135 4.33 -4.06 1.01
N GLY A 136 4.32 -4.51 -0.25
CA GLY A 136 5.13 -3.98 -1.34
C GLY A 136 6.56 -4.48 -1.30
N ALA A 137 6.80 -5.75 -0.94
CA ALA A 137 8.12 -6.37 -0.97
C ALA A 137 8.54 -6.66 -2.43
N VAL A 138 8.71 -5.62 -3.23
CA VAL A 138 9.05 -5.64 -4.66
C VAL A 138 10.32 -4.86 -4.95
N ASP A 139 10.94 -5.14 -6.10
CA ASP A 139 12.01 -4.31 -6.66
C ASP A 139 11.46 -3.12 -7.48
N ALA A 140 12.36 -2.34 -8.07
CA ALA A 140 12.02 -1.15 -8.86
C ALA A 140 11.32 -1.47 -10.20
N ALA A 141 11.31 -2.72 -10.66
CA ALA A 141 10.53 -3.18 -11.81
C ALA A 141 9.14 -3.74 -11.41
N GLY A 142 8.88 -3.85 -10.10
CA GLY A 142 7.65 -4.42 -9.55
C GLY A 142 7.69 -5.93 -9.34
N THR A 143 8.84 -6.59 -9.47
CA THR A 143 8.96 -8.03 -9.24
C THR A 143 9.16 -8.30 -7.74
N THR A 144 8.42 -9.25 -7.17
CA THR A 144 8.50 -9.57 -5.73
C THR A 144 9.89 -10.08 -5.34
N LEU A 145 10.44 -9.58 -4.23
CA LEU A 145 11.77 -9.93 -3.72
C LEU A 145 11.90 -11.40 -3.29
N SER A 146 10.78 -12.08 -3.08
CA SER A 146 10.69 -13.54 -2.95
C SER A 146 9.32 -13.99 -3.45
N PRO A 147 9.22 -15.17 -4.10
CA PRO A 147 7.94 -15.69 -4.56
C PRO A 147 6.87 -15.68 -3.47
N ILE A 148 5.66 -15.34 -3.87
CA ILE A 148 4.47 -15.43 -3.05
C ILE A 148 3.73 -16.68 -3.52
N LEU A 149 3.69 -17.70 -2.67
CA LEU A 149 3.03 -18.97 -2.94
C LEU A 149 1.93 -19.17 -1.90
N GLY A 150 0.75 -19.55 -2.37
CA GLY A 150 -0.37 -19.95 -1.54
C GLY A 150 -0.19 -21.37 -0.94
N PRO A 151 -1.22 -21.85 -0.22
CA PRO A 151 -1.32 -23.25 0.19
C PRO A 151 -1.29 -24.22 -1.00
N ARG A 152 -1.04 -25.50 -0.72
CA ARG A 152 -1.19 -26.57 -1.72
C ARG A 152 -2.67 -26.81 -1.97
N LEU A 153 -3.03 -26.98 -3.24
CA LEU A 153 -4.41 -27.26 -3.65
C LEU A 153 -4.65 -28.77 -3.57
N ASP A 154 -4.77 -29.27 -2.34
CA ASP A 154 -4.82 -30.70 -1.99
C ASP A 154 -6.23 -31.24 -1.67
N GLY A 155 -7.26 -30.41 -1.79
CA GLY A 155 -8.65 -30.75 -1.44
C GLY A 155 -9.02 -30.56 0.04
N HIS A 156 -8.07 -30.16 0.91
CA HIS A 156 -8.33 -29.95 2.34
C HIS A 156 -8.58 -28.47 2.67
N GLY A 157 -9.78 -27.99 2.31
CA GLY A 157 -10.19 -26.58 2.51
C GLY A 157 -9.87 -25.66 1.32
N PHE A 158 -9.35 -26.25 0.25
CA PHE A 158 -9.08 -25.65 -1.07
C PHE A 158 -9.57 -26.61 -2.16
N ALA A 159 -9.64 -26.18 -3.41
CA ALA A 159 -9.78 -27.13 -4.52
C ALA A 159 -8.62 -28.15 -4.53
N LEU A 160 -8.86 -29.34 -5.10
CA LEU A 160 -7.81 -30.30 -5.41
C LEU A 160 -7.34 -30.04 -6.85
N ILE A 161 -6.12 -29.53 -7.03
CA ILE A 161 -5.53 -29.23 -8.34
C ILE A 161 -4.13 -29.86 -8.42
N SER A 162 -4.00 -30.88 -9.28
CA SER A 162 -2.70 -31.48 -9.63
C SER A 162 -1.84 -30.53 -10.47
N ASP A 163 -0.52 -30.72 -10.44
CA ASP A 163 0.45 -29.94 -11.24
C ASP A 163 0.01 -29.76 -12.69
N THR A 164 -0.08 -28.49 -13.14
CA THR A 164 -0.49 -28.12 -14.50
C THR A 164 0.60 -27.48 -15.35
N ASP A 165 1.81 -27.26 -14.82
CA ASP A 165 2.89 -26.52 -15.50
C ASP A 165 4.30 -27.16 -15.41
N GLY A 166 4.44 -28.27 -14.69
CA GLY A 166 5.71 -28.95 -14.41
C GLY A 166 6.47 -28.37 -13.21
N GLY A 167 5.76 -27.77 -12.24
CA GLY A 167 6.35 -26.99 -11.14
C GLY A 167 7.07 -25.72 -11.61
N ARG A 168 6.65 -25.13 -12.73
CA ARG A 168 7.30 -23.97 -13.37
C ARG A 168 7.10 -22.68 -12.59
N TYR A 169 5.91 -22.40 -12.08
CA TYR A 169 5.58 -21.15 -11.40
C TYR A 169 5.64 -21.24 -9.86
N ASP A 170 5.52 -22.44 -9.27
CA ASP A 170 5.52 -22.65 -7.82
C ASP A 170 6.58 -23.66 -7.29
N GLY A 171 7.22 -24.43 -8.17
CA GLY A 171 8.19 -25.47 -7.80
C GLY A 171 7.59 -26.81 -7.35
N ASP A 172 6.28 -27.02 -7.45
CA ASP A 172 5.59 -28.22 -6.96
C ASP A 172 5.14 -29.12 -8.12
N THR A 173 5.91 -30.17 -8.42
CA THR A 173 5.66 -31.10 -9.54
C THR A 173 4.57 -32.14 -9.22
N THR A 174 3.65 -31.86 -8.31
CA THR A 174 2.58 -32.80 -7.91
C THR A 174 1.23 -32.14 -7.66
N LEU A 175 1.18 -30.96 -7.05
CA LEU A 175 -0.03 -30.18 -6.80
C LEU A 175 0.25 -28.69 -7.03
N ASP A 176 -0.62 -28.02 -7.78
CA ASP A 176 -0.53 -26.57 -8.02
C ASP A 176 -0.71 -25.79 -6.69
N ARG A 177 -0.15 -24.58 -6.67
CA ARG A 177 -0.40 -23.52 -5.68
C ARG A 177 -0.76 -22.23 -6.41
N ALA A 178 -1.58 -21.40 -5.78
CA ALA A 178 -1.78 -20.04 -6.28
C ALA A 178 -0.48 -19.20 -6.12
N VAL A 179 -0.11 -18.42 -7.15
CA VAL A 179 1.20 -17.75 -7.30
C VAL A 179 1.05 -16.23 -7.44
N GLY A 180 1.98 -15.51 -6.81
CA GLY A 180 2.18 -14.08 -7.00
C GLY A 180 1.25 -13.20 -6.16
N PRO A 181 1.36 -11.87 -6.28
CA PRO A 181 0.66 -10.92 -5.42
C PRO A 181 -0.85 -10.83 -5.67
N MET A 182 -1.33 -11.41 -6.77
CA MET A 182 -2.75 -11.57 -7.11
C MET A 182 -3.17 -13.06 -7.13
N GLN A 183 -2.32 -13.96 -6.59
CA GLN A 183 -2.61 -15.37 -6.32
C GLN A 183 -3.27 -16.12 -7.50
N PHE A 184 -2.66 -16.10 -8.69
CA PHE A 184 -3.14 -16.89 -9.83
C PHE A 184 -2.67 -18.35 -9.74
N ILE A 185 -3.55 -19.33 -9.90
CA ILE A 185 -3.12 -20.72 -10.12
C ILE A 185 -2.44 -20.88 -11.50
N PRO A 186 -1.40 -21.73 -11.65
CA PRO A 186 -0.62 -21.89 -12.89
C PRO A 186 -1.48 -22.11 -14.14
N SER A 187 -2.49 -22.97 -14.04
CA SER A 187 -3.46 -23.24 -15.11
C SER A 187 -4.26 -22.01 -15.56
N THR A 188 -4.58 -21.07 -14.68
CA THR A 188 -5.30 -19.83 -15.06
C THR A 188 -4.35 -18.74 -15.52
N TRP A 189 -3.11 -18.70 -14.98
CA TRP A 189 -2.06 -17.82 -15.49
C TRP A 189 -1.73 -18.13 -16.95
N SER A 190 -1.42 -19.38 -17.26
CA SER A 190 -1.03 -19.79 -18.61
C SER A 190 -1.21 -21.29 -18.88
N ARG A 191 -2.40 -21.69 -19.40
CA ARG A 191 -2.67 -23.09 -19.82
C ARG A 191 -1.63 -23.57 -20.83
N GLY A 192 -0.78 -24.51 -20.42
CA GLY A 192 0.25 -25.12 -21.29
C GLY A 192 1.58 -24.36 -21.37
N GLY A 193 1.96 -23.62 -20.33
CA GLY A 193 3.27 -22.95 -20.24
C GLY A 193 3.29 -21.53 -20.84
N PRO A 194 4.46 -20.89 -21.01
CA PRO A 194 4.59 -19.42 -21.14
C PRO A 194 4.01 -18.81 -22.42
N HIS A 195 3.78 -19.62 -23.46
CA HIS A 195 3.12 -19.21 -24.71
C HIS A 195 1.65 -19.65 -24.77
N GLY A 196 1.14 -20.21 -23.68
CA GLY A 196 -0.20 -20.77 -23.54
C GLY A 196 -1.33 -19.75 -23.42
N ALA A 197 -2.56 -20.28 -23.42
CA ALA A 197 -3.79 -19.48 -23.39
C ALA A 197 -4.29 -19.30 -21.95
N GLY A 198 -3.90 -18.20 -21.30
CA GLY A 198 -4.37 -17.84 -19.95
C GLY A 198 -4.55 -16.33 -19.75
N TRP A 199 -4.73 -15.92 -18.50
CA TRP A 199 -4.93 -14.52 -18.11
C TRP A 199 -3.62 -13.73 -18.01
N GLY A 200 -2.49 -14.41 -17.88
CA GLY A 200 -1.15 -13.84 -17.75
C GLY A 200 -0.86 -12.77 -18.81
N ALA A 201 -0.39 -11.63 -18.34
CA ALA A 201 -0.27 -10.40 -19.11
C ALA A 201 1.05 -9.69 -18.82
N ASP A 202 1.76 -9.27 -19.86
CA ASP A 202 2.86 -8.32 -19.75
C ASP A 202 2.25 -6.94 -19.38
N GLY A 203 2.44 -6.53 -18.12
CA GLY A 203 1.96 -5.29 -17.54
C GLY A 203 3.05 -4.22 -17.43
N ASN A 204 4.31 -4.61 -17.20
CA ASN A 204 5.43 -3.69 -17.11
C ASN A 204 5.86 -3.16 -18.50
N GLY A 205 5.85 -3.99 -19.54
CA GLY A 205 6.26 -3.74 -20.93
C GLY A 205 7.55 -4.44 -21.36
N ASP A 206 8.05 -5.45 -20.63
CA ASP A 206 9.35 -6.09 -20.87
C ASP A 206 9.31 -7.35 -21.78
N GLY A 207 8.12 -7.79 -22.20
CA GLY A 207 7.90 -8.97 -23.03
C GLY A 207 7.77 -10.29 -22.26
N ILE A 208 7.88 -10.28 -20.93
CA ILE A 208 7.69 -11.42 -20.04
C ILE A 208 6.26 -11.38 -19.47
N LYS A 209 5.77 -12.52 -19.00
CA LYS A 209 4.52 -12.65 -18.22
C LYS A 209 4.86 -13.33 -16.90
N ASP A 210 5.32 -12.56 -15.93
CA ASP A 210 5.71 -13.08 -14.62
C ASP A 210 4.56 -12.94 -13.61
N PRO A 211 4.00 -14.04 -13.06
CA PRO A 211 2.99 -13.93 -12.02
C PRO A 211 3.53 -13.24 -10.75
N ASN A 212 4.85 -13.18 -10.56
CA ASN A 212 5.50 -12.49 -9.44
C ASN A 212 5.79 -11.00 -9.71
N ASN A 213 5.42 -10.44 -10.88
CA ASN A 213 5.48 -9.00 -11.12
C ASN A 213 4.11 -8.33 -10.86
N VAL A 214 4.08 -7.27 -10.04
CA VAL A 214 2.81 -6.61 -9.66
C VAL A 214 2.09 -5.95 -10.83
N PHE A 215 2.81 -5.45 -11.84
CA PHE A 215 2.20 -4.84 -13.02
C PHE A 215 1.51 -5.89 -13.89
N ASP A 216 2.18 -7.03 -14.08
CA ASP A 216 1.69 -8.18 -14.84
C ASP A 216 0.47 -8.80 -14.17
N ALA A 217 0.60 -9.11 -12.88
CA ALA A 217 -0.46 -9.68 -12.06
C ALA A 217 -1.70 -8.76 -11.98
N ALA A 218 -1.51 -7.45 -11.79
CA ALA A 218 -2.61 -6.48 -11.77
C ALA A 218 -3.33 -6.38 -13.14
N LEU A 219 -2.58 -6.42 -14.25
CA LEU A 219 -3.18 -6.39 -15.59
C LEU A 219 -3.89 -7.70 -15.94
N ALA A 220 -3.35 -8.84 -15.51
CA ALA A 220 -4.00 -10.15 -15.64
C ALA A 220 -5.33 -10.19 -14.86
N ALA A 221 -5.31 -9.77 -13.59
CA ALA A 221 -6.51 -9.67 -12.74
C ALA A 221 -7.55 -8.73 -13.35
N GLY A 222 -7.15 -7.54 -13.83
CA GLY A 222 -8.07 -6.62 -14.48
C GLY A 222 -8.69 -7.19 -15.76
N ARG A 223 -7.92 -7.92 -16.58
CA ARG A 223 -8.43 -8.61 -17.78
C ARG A 223 -9.45 -9.70 -17.41
N TYR A 224 -9.22 -10.42 -16.31
CA TYR A 224 -10.14 -11.43 -15.82
C TYR A 224 -11.47 -10.82 -15.34
N LEU A 225 -11.40 -9.74 -14.54
CA LEU A 225 -12.58 -9.05 -14.03
C LEU A 225 -13.44 -8.49 -15.19
N CYS A 226 -12.80 -7.92 -16.21
CA CYS A 226 -13.46 -7.43 -17.45
C CYS A 226 -13.94 -8.54 -18.41
N ALA A 227 -13.69 -9.82 -18.14
CA ALA A 227 -14.06 -10.91 -19.04
C ALA A 227 -15.57 -10.96 -19.32
N ALA A 228 -15.95 -11.58 -20.45
CA ALA A 228 -17.34 -11.74 -20.89
C ALA A 228 -18.14 -10.43 -21.09
N GLY A 229 -17.47 -9.28 -21.24
CA GLY A 229 -18.12 -7.99 -21.52
C GLY A 229 -18.84 -7.36 -20.33
N ARG A 230 -18.52 -7.80 -19.11
CA ARG A 230 -19.04 -7.25 -17.85
C ARG A 230 -18.78 -5.75 -17.74
N ASN A 231 -19.71 -5.01 -17.14
CA ASN A 231 -19.54 -3.62 -16.74
C ASN A 231 -19.41 -3.52 -15.21
N LEU A 232 -18.20 -3.30 -14.71
CA LEU A 232 -17.89 -3.26 -13.26
C LEU A 232 -18.37 -1.98 -12.54
N SER A 233 -19.17 -1.14 -13.22
CA SER A 233 -20.00 -0.13 -12.56
C SER A 233 -21.41 -0.64 -12.22
N ASP A 234 -21.82 -1.80 -12.75
CA ASP A 234 -23.01 -2.53 -12.33
C ASP A 234 -22.66 -3.50 -11.19
N GLN A 235 -23.51 -3.56 -10.16
CA GLN A 235 -23.22 -4.36 -8.97
C GLN A 235 -23.28 -5.87 -9.25
N ALA A 236 -24.18 -6.32 -10.12
CA ALA A 236 -24.33 -7.75 -10.41
C ALA A 236 -23.19 -8.27 -11.30
N ASP A 237 -22.69 -7.46 -12.23
CA ASP A 237 -21.45 -7.76 -12.97
C ASP A 237 -20.21 -7.75 -12.07
N LEU A 238 -20.11 -6.79 -11.14
CA LEU A 238 -19.02 -6.73 -10.17
C LEU A 238 -19.02 -7.96 -9.25
N ASP A 239 -20.17 -8.30 -8.65
CA ASP A 239 -20.31 -9.46 -7.77
C ASP A 239 -19.98 -10.76 -8.52
N ARG A 240 -20.45 -10.93 -9.77
CA ARG A 240 -20.08 -12.06 -10.64
C ARG A 240 -18.59 -12.10 -10.96
N ALA A 241 -17.93 -10.95 -11.15
CA ALA A 241 -16.51 -10.90 -11.44
C ALA A 241 -15.66 -11.32 -10.23
N VAL A 242 -16.06 -10.89 -9.03
CA VAL A 242 -15.36 -11.22 -7.77
C VAL A 242 -15.63 -12.66 -7.31
N LEU A 243 -16.87 -13.15 -7.43
CA LEU A 243 -17.18 -14.57 -7.17
C LEU A 243 -16.52 -15.51 -8.18
N GLY A 244 -16.36 -15.07 -9.42
CA GLY A 244 -15.51 -15.78 -10.39
C GLY A 244 -14.02 -15.79 -10.01
N TYR A 245 -13.55 -14.85 -9.17
CA TYR A 245 -12.16 -14.82 -8.71
C TYR A 245 -11.96 -15.86 -7.60
N ASN A 246 -12.85 -15.85 -6.60
CA ASN A 246 -13.02 -16.88 -5.56
C ASN A 246 -14.52 -17.02 -5.25
N ASP A 247 -15.07 -18.23 -5.39
CA ASP A 247 -16.50 -18.54 -5.17
C ASP A 247 -16.85 -18.64 -3.66
N SER A 248 -16.60 -17.55 -2.95
CA SER A 248 -16.93 -17.38 -1.54
C SER A 248 -17.67 -16.07 -1.33
N THR A 249 -18.82 -16.13 -0.67
CA THR A 249 -19.58 -14.91 -0.33
C THR A 249 -18.85 -14.11 0.78
N GLU A 250 -18.06 -14.77 1.61
CA GLU A 250 -17.20 -14.15 2.62
C GLU A 250 -16.07 -13.35 1.93
N TYR A 251 -15.40 -13.95 0.94
CA TYR A 251 -14.41 -13.28 0.10
C TYR A 251 -15.02 -12.07 -0.62
N LEU A 252 -16.18 -12.24 -1.27
CA LEU A 252 -16.92 -11.14 -1.92
C LEU A 252 -17.16 -9.97 -0.95
N ARG A 253 -17.72 -10.23 0.24
CA ARG A 253 -17.97 -9.19 1.25
C ARG A 253 -16.68 -8.50 1.71
N LEU A 254 -15.58 -9.25 1.82
CA LEU A 254 -14.29 -8.75 2.28
C LEU A 254 -13.63 -7.85 1.24
N VAL A 255 -13.54 -8.30 -0.02
CA VAL A 255 -13.07 -7.50 -1.17
C VAL A 255 -13.93 -6.24 -1.35
N LEU A 256 -15.26 -6.35 -1.27
CA LEU A 256 -16.16 -5.19 -1.34
C LEU A 256 -15.95 -4.19 -0.20
N SER A 257 -15.60 -4.68 1.00
CA SER A 257 -15.29 -3.81 2.14
C SER A 257 -14.00 -3.01 1.93
N TRP A 258 -12.96 -3.65 1.40
CA TRP A 258 -11.69 -3.01 1.04
C TRP A 258 -11.84 -2.07 -0.17
N TYR A 259 -12.55 -2.49 -1.21
CA TYR A 259 -12.93 -1.64 -2.35
C TYR A 259 -13.65 -0.35 -1.89
N THR A 260 -14.65 -0.50 -1.00
CA THR A 260 -15.38 0.63 -0.40
C THR A 260 -14.48 1.50 0.48
N PHE A 261 -13.49 0.91 1.15
CA PHE A 261 -12.49 1.63 1.94
C PHE A 261 -11.59 2.49 1.04
N TYR A 262 -10.92 1.90 0.04
CA TYR A 262 -10.04 2.65 -0.87
C TYR A 262 -10.78 3.72 -1.68
N ARG A 263 -12.07 3.52 -2.00
CA ARG A 263 -12.93 4.54 -2.63
C ARG A 263 -13.19 5.77 -1.76
N LYS A 264 -13.06 5.68 -0.43
CA LYS A 264 -13.17 6.83 0.50
C LYS A 264 -11.86 7.61 0.63
N GLY A 265 -10.79 7.14 -0.01
CA GLY A 265 -9.45 7.71 0.05
C GLY A 265 -8.46 6.75 0.70
N THR A 266 -7.23 6.79 0.21
CA THR A 266 -6.07 6.08 0.73
C THR A 266 -4.84 6.97 0.49
N PHE A 267 -3.71 6.60 1.07
CA PHE A 267 -2.43 7.28 0.88
C PHE A 267 -1.39 6.27 0.39
N GLU A 268 -0.44 6.76 -0.38
CA GLU A 268 0.69 5.98 -0.84
C GLU A 268 1.67 5.77 0.33
N VAL A 269 2.23 4.57 0.47
CA VAL A 269 3.33 4.29 1.40
C VAL A 269 4.56 3.77 0.65
N PRO A 270 5.78 3.92 1.19
CA PRO A 270 6.96 3.32 0.58
C PRO A 270 6.83 1.80 0.45
N ASP A 271 7.44 1.24 -0.59
CA ASP A 271 7.54 -0.20 -0.78
C ASP A 271 8.26 -0.87 0.41
N GLY A 272 7.81 -2.08 0.76
CA GLY A 272 8.22 -2.82 1.96
C GLY A 272 7.70 -2.26 3.29
N LYS A 273 6.70 -1.36 3.27
CA LYS A 273 6.07 -0.76 4.48
C LYS A 273 4.56 -0.92 4.58
N GLY A 274 3.90 -1.56 3.61
CA GLY A 274 2.50 -1.94 3.75
C GLY A 274 2.29 -3.01 4.85
N ALA A 275 1.07 -3.14 5.34
CA ALA A 275 0.75 -4.16 6.33
C ALA A 275 0.74 -5.57 5.71
N LEU A 276 1.06 -6.59 6.51
CA LEU A 276 0.88 -7.99 6.12
C LEU A 276 -0.50 -8.47 6.61
N PRO A 277 -1.24 -9.30 5.84
CA PRO A 277 -2.47 -9.91 6.33
C PRO A 277 -2.12 -10.94 7.41
N VAL A 278 -2.83 -10.92 8.52
CA VAL A 278 -2.61 -11.88 9.62
C VAL A 278 -3.57 -13.05 9.44
N HIS A 279 -3.06 -14.23 9.04
CA HIS A 279 -3.91 -15.42 8.88
C HIS A 279 -4.37 -15.94 10.24
N ARG A 280 -5.68 -15.89 10.51
CA ARG A 280 -6.26 -16.51 11.71
C ARG A 280 -6.47 -18.01 11.47
N GLY A 281 -5.42 -18.80 11.68
CA GLY A 281 -5.42 -20.24 11.42
C GLY A 281 -6.53 -20.99 12.17
N GLY A 282 -7.35 -21.74 11.43
CA GLY A 282 -8.41 -22.59 11.96
C GLY A 282 -7.85 -23.87 12.59
N GLY A 283 -7.40 -23.79 13.84
CA GLY A 283 -7.04 -24.95 14.65
C GLY A 283 -8.07 -25.21 15.75
N THR A 284 -8.96 -26.20 15.57
CA THR A 284 -9.82 -26.68 16.66
C THR A 284 -8.98 -27.28 17.80
N PRO A 285 -9.25 -26.95 19.08
CA PRO A 285 -8.51 -27.54 20.19
C PRO A 285 -8.89 -29.02 20.36
N ALA A 286 -8.01 -29.93 19.96
CA ALA A 286 -8.16 -31.35 20.24
C ALA A 286 -7.88 -31.62 21.73
N THR A 287 -8.94 -31.79 22.52
CA THR A 287 -8.86 -32.32 23.88
C THR A 287 -8.39 -33.77 23.88
N GLN A 288 -7.17 -34.03 24.35
CA GLN A 288 -6.78 -35.33 24.91
C GLN A 288 -5.97 -35.14 26.20
N GLY A 289 -6.31 -35.89 27.24
CA GLY A 289 -5.79 -35.67 28.59
C GLY A 289 -4.76 -36.70 29.05
N GLY A 290 -3.56 -36.21 29.37
CA GLY A 290 -2.61 -36.78 30.34
C GLY A 290 -2.04 -38.20 30.09
N PRO A 291 -1.21 -38.72 31.03
CA PRO A 291 -0.56 -38.02 32.15
C PRO A 291 0.99 -38.16 32.16
N GLY A 292 1.66 -37.16 32.74
CA GLY A 292 2.91 -37.27 33.51
C GLY A 292 4.18 -37.90 32.92
N ARG A 293 5.32 -37.16 32.98
CA ARG A 293 6.50 -37.48 33.82
C ARG A 293 7.73 -36.61 33.46
N ARG A 294 8.21 -35.81 34.41
CA ARG A 294 9.63 -35.35 34.48
C ARG A 294 10.48 -36.50 35.07
N PRO A 295 11.74 -36.71 34.64
CA PRO A 295 12.91 -35.84 34.93
C PRO A 295 13.61 -35.39 33.62
N GLY A 296 14.65 -34.54 33.57
CA GLY A 296 15.59 -34.07 34.59
C GLY A 296 16.98 -34.70 34.37
N GLY A 297 17.99 -33.94 33.92
CA GLY A 297 19.37 -34.42 33.78
C GLY A 297 20.17 -33.88 32.57
N GLU A 298 20.86 -32.76 32.79
CA GLU A 298 22.29 -32.49 32.52
C GLU A 298 22.98 -32.78 31.15
N GLN A 299 24.16 -32.18 31.01
CA GLN A 299 25.00 -32.00 29.82
C GLN A 299 25.51 -33.30 29.17
N THR A 300 25.65 -33.34 27.84
CA THR A 300 26.91 -33.65 27.12
C THR A 300 26.75 -33.60 25.58
N ALA A 301 27.87 -33.38 24.89
CA ALA A 301 28.09 -33.58 23.45
C ALA A 301 29.47 -34.28 23.27
N PRO A 302 29.90 -34.70 22.06
CA PRO A 302 29.19 -34.83 20.78
C PRO A 302 28.83 -36.31 20.54
N PRO A 303 29.42 -37.20 19.67
CA PRO A 303 30.38 -37.06 18.56
C PRO A 303 29.72 -37.13 17.15
N ALA A 304 30.51 -36.91 16.09
CA ALA A 304 30.15 -37.18 14.69
C ALA A 304 30.97 -38.33 14.08
N ARG A 305 30.41 -39.01 13.06
CA ARG A 305 31.12 -39.80 12.04
C ARG A 305 30.73 -39.22 10.67
N GLY A 306 31.57 -39.18 9.63
CA GLY A 306 32.95 -39.61 9.45
C GLY A 306 33.23 -39.73 7.94
N GLY A 307 34.27 -39.06 7.42
CA GLY A 307 34.47 -38.92 5.97
C GLY A 307 35.81 -38.27 5.58
N THR A 308 36.90 -39.00 5.76
CA THR A 308 38.25 -38.77 5.21
C THR A 308 38.27 -38.73 3.68
N ALA A 309 39.22 -38.14 2.93
CA ALA A 309 40.44 -37.33 3.13
C ALA A 309 40.65 -36.54 1.79
N GLY A 310 41.59 -35.63 1.54
CA GLY A 310 42.72 -35.05 2.27
C GLY A 310 43.61 -34.27 1.27
N ARG A 311 44.08 -33.08 1.68
CA ARG A 311 45.43 -32.45 1.50
C ARG A 311 46.28 -32.82 0.25
N THR A 312 47.01 -31.91 -0.41
CA THR A 312 47.64 -30.63 0.02
C THR A 312 47.89 -29.66 -1.15
N LYS A 313 48.07 -28.36 -0.83
CA LYS A 313 48.73 -27.32 -1.68
C LYS A 313 50.26 -27.39 -1.52
N PRO A 314 51.07 -27.02 -2.52
CA PRO A 314 52.03 -25.92 -2.30
C PRO A 314 52.20 -24.94 -3.51
N THR A 315 53.23 -24.10 -3.45
CA THR A 315 53.46 -22.82 -4.16
C THR A 315 54.29 -22.87 -5.44
N THR A 316 54.26 -21.78 -6.23
CA THR A 316 55.16 -21.40 -7.35
C THR A 316 56.64 -21.26 -6.92
N PRO A 317 57.62 -21.45 -7.83
CA PRO A 317 58.29 -20.32 -8.53
C PRO A 317 58.70 -20.61 -10.01
N ALA A 318 59.69 -19.89 -10.58
CA ALA A 318 59.85 -19.56 -12.02
C ALA A 318 61.01 -20.24 -12.83
N VAL A 319 60.87 -20.31 -14.17
CA VAL A 319 61.82 -20.01 -15.33
C VAL A 319 63.30 -20.51 -15.28
N PRO A 320 64.06 -20.86 -16.38
CA PRO A 320 63.86 -20.78 -17.87
C PRO A 320 64.26 -22.02 -18.76
N GLY A 321 63.88 -21.99 -20.06
CA GLY A 321 64.79 -22.21 -21.22
C GLY A 321 65.01 -23.63 -21.82
N GLY A 322 64.94 -23.75 -23.18
CA GLY A 322 65.48 -24.91 -23.94
C GLY A 322 64.84 -25.23 -25.31
N SER A 323 65.61 -25.10 -26.41
CA SER A 323 65.32 -25.58 -27.80
C SER A 323 65.75 -27.07 -27.99
N PRO A 324 65.57 -27.82 -29.13
CA PRO A 324 65.36 -27.38 -30.54
C PRO A 324 64.46 -28.25 -31.51
N ARG A 325 64.44 -27.82 -32.79
CA ARG A 325 64.07 -28.39 -34.14
C ARG A 325 64.27 -29.93 -34.38
N PRO A 326 63.93 -30.59 -35.55
CA PRO A 326 63.48 -30.08 -36.90
C PRO A 326 62.48 -30.90 -37.79
N GLY A 327 62.09 -30.31 -38.96
CA GLY A 327 61.69 -31.00 -40.23
C GLY A 327 60.18 -31.07 -40.54
N GLY A 328 59.65 -31.04 -41.78
CA GLY A 328 60.21 -30.81 -43.14
C GLY A 328 59.19 -31.20 -44.27
N SER A 329 59.41 -30.79 -45.55
CA SER A 329 58.66 -31.19 -46.80
C SER A 329 57.24 -30.56 -47.01
N THR A 330 56.70 -30.24 -48.21
CA THR A 330 57.16 -30.20 -49.64
C THR A 330 56.29 -29.22 -50.48
N GLY A 331 56.69 -28.81 -51.71
CA GLY A 331 55.97 -27.90 -52.64
C GLY A 331 54.92 -28.56 -53.57
N PRO A 332 54.62 -28.09 -54.82
CA PRO A 332 55.39 -27.12 -55.64
C PRO A 332 54.63 -26.10 -56.58
N THR A 333 55.41 -25.11 -57.06
CA THR A 333 55.44 -24.32 -58.34
C THR A 333 54.27 -24.18 -59.34
N HIS A 334 54.11 -22.96 -59.91
CA HIS A 334 54.51 -22.52 -61.29
C HIS A 334 54.35 -20.98 -61.41
N GLY A 335 55.38 -20.19 -61.76
CA GLY A 335 55.72 -19.70 -63.13
C GLY A 335 55.15 -18.29 -63.40
N GLY A 336 55.77 -17.29 -64.04
CA GLY A 336 57.12 -17.09 -64.60
C GLY A 336 57.08 -15.94 -65.64
N GLY A 337 57.88 -14.86 -65.50
CA GLY A 337 57.91 -13.75 -66.48
C GLY A 337 58.66 -12.47 -66.05
N THR A 338 59.49 -11.93 -66.96
CA THR A 338 60.37 -10.73 -66.87
C THR A 338 60.68 -10.25 -68.31
N PRO A 339 61.38 -9.12 -68.61
CA PRO A 339 61.61 -7.82 -67.90
C PRO A 339 61.48 -6.55 -68.84
N VAL A 340 62.15 -5.41 -68.49
CA VAL A 340 62.62 -4.25 -69.36
C VAL A 340 61.64 -3.05 -69.57
N PRO A 341 62.07 -1.75 -69.65
CA PRO A 341 63.10 -0.95 -68.94
C PRO A 341 62.58 0.41 -68.34
N ALA A 342 63.47 1.26 -67.79
CA ALA A 342 63.18 2.58 -67.18
C ALA A 342 63.06 3.76 -68.18
N PRO A 343 62.56 4.96 -67.76
CA PRO A 343 63.47 5.99 -67.23
C PRO A 343 62.93 6.92 -66.10
N SER A 344 63.86 7.52 -65.34
CA SER A 344 63.69 8.75 -64.51
C SER A 344 64.06 10.00 -65.36
N PRO A 345 63.86 11.30 -64.98
CA PRO A 345 63.72 11.87 -63.61
C PRO A 345 62.86 13.17 -63.40
N LYS A 346 62.64 13.58 -62.12
CA LYS A 346 62.75 14.95 -61.51
C LYS A 346 61.80 15.15 -60.28
N PRO A 347 62.06 16.13 -59.37
CA PRO A 347 61.78 15.91 -57.93
C PRO A 347 60.88 16.95 -57.19
N LYS A 348 60.54 16.61 -55.93
CA LYS A 348 59.98 17.43 -54.81
C LYS A 348 58.48 17.80 -54.92
N PRO A 349 57.72 17.94 -53.80
CA PRO A 349 58.14 18.45 -52.47
C PRO A 349 57.95 17.51 -51.25
N VAL A 350 58.44 17.97 -50.09
CA VAL A 350 58.46 17.26 -48.80
C VAL A 350 57.21 17.64 -47.95
N PRO A 351 56.50 16.69 -47.32
CA PRO A 351 55.43 16.99 -46.36
C PRO A 351 55.96 17.38 -44.97
N HIS A 352 55.32 18.35 -44.31
CA HIS A 352 55.65 18.77 -42.95
C HIS A 352 55.24 17.73 -41.87
N PRO A 353 55.90 17.71 -40.68
CA PRO A 353 55.51 16.83 -39.58
C PRO A 353 54.15 17.20 -38.96
N LYS A 354 53.37 16.18 -38.62
CA LYS A 354 52.08 16.30 -37.90
C LYS A 354 52.33 16.62 -36.42
N PRO A 355 51.57 17.53 -35.77
CA PRO A 355 51.78 17.87 -34.36
C PRO A 355 51.38 16.73 -33.41
N THR A 356 52.18 16.56 -32.36
CA THR A 356 51.99 15.58 -31.27
C THR A 356 50.85 15.99 -30.33
N PRO A 357 49.97 15.07 -29.90
CA PRO A 357 48.92 15.39 -28.92
C PRO A 357 49.50 15.61 -27.52
N THR A 358 49.03 16.67 -26.84
CA THR A 358 49.37 17.00 -25.45
C THR A 358 48.74 16.00 -24.47
N PRO A 359 49.45 15.53 -23.42
CA PRO A 359 48.88 14.63 -22.43
C PRO A 359 47.81 15.31 -21.56
N THR A 360 46.65 14.66 -21.43
CA THR A 360 45.59 15.07 -20.49
C THR A 360 46.04 14.87 -19.04
N PRO A 361 45.82 15.83 -18.12
CA PRO A 361 46.21 15.68 -16.72
C PRO A 361 45.38 14.61 -16.00
N THR A 362 46.06 13.66 -15.37
CA THR A 362 45.43 12.58 -14.58
C THR A 362 44.73 13.14 -13.33
N PRO A 363 43.50 12.72 -13.01
CA PRO A 363 42.82 13.14 -11.78
C PRO A 363 43.59 12.74 -10.52
N LYS A 364 43.79 13.69 -9.59
CA LYS A 364 44.40 13.44 -8.29
C LYS A 364 43.47 12.57 -7.41
N PRO A 365 43.98 11.56 -6.68
CA PRO A 365 43.17 10.79 -5.73
C PRO A 365 42.49 11.69 -4.69
N PRO A 366 41.27 11.36 -4.24
CA PRO A 366 40.57 12.16 -3.24
C PRO A 366 41.33 12.14 -1.91
N THR A 367 41.75 13.32 -1.44
CA THR A 367 42.32 13.49 -0.11
C THR A 367 41.30 13.08 0.95
N LYS A 368 41.70 12.17 1.86
CA LYS A 368 40.92 11.78 3.03
C LYS A 368 40.46 13.03 3.79
N PRO A 369 39.16 13.15 4.15
CA PRO A 369 38.66 14.32 4.89
C PRO A 369 39.45 14.57 6.18
N ALA A 370 39.66 15.85 6.51
CA ALA A 370 40.17 16.24 7.82
C ALA A 370 39.17 15.81 8.91
N PRO A 371 39.63 15.36 10.08
CA PRO A 371 38.71 14.97 11.16
C PRO A 371 38.02 16.22 11.75
N PRO A 372 36.70 16.22 11.94
CA PRO A 372 36.02 17.31 12.64
C PRO A 372 36.40 17.31 14.12
N THR A 373 36.43 18.51 14.73
CA THR A 373 36.70 18.70 16.16
C THR A 373 35.54 19.36 16.91
N ALA A 374 34.57 19.92 16.20
CA ALA A 374 33.36 20.52 16.78
C ALA A 374 32.12 20.24 15.91
N LEU A 375 30.96 20.13 16.57
CA LEU A 375 29.63 20.23 15.97
C LEU A 375 28.93 21.47 16.53
N GLU A 376 28.26 22.22 15.66
CA GLU A 376 27.48 23.41 16.02
C GLU A 376 26.04 23.24 15.52
N ALA A 377 25.05 23.54 16.37
CA ALA A 377 23.65 23.57 15.96
C ALA A 377 23.41 24.72 14.96
N VAL A 378 22.83 24.39 13.80
CA VAL A 378 22.40 25.39 12.82
C VAL A 378 20.89 25.56 12.98
N ALA A 379 20.47 26.70 13.52
CA ALA A 379 19.05 27.05 13.57
C ALA A 379 18.46 27.09 12.15
N ASP A 380 17.21 26.63 12.02
CA ASP A 380 16.46 26.86 10.78
C ASP A 380 16.15 28.35 10.59
N LYS A 381 15.96 28.77 9.34
CA LYS A 381 15.78 30.20 8.98
C LYS A 381 14.62 30.88 9.71
N ASP A 382 13.63 30.11 10.15
CA ASP A 382 12.44 30.57 10.86
C ASP A 382 12.58 30.56 12.40
N GLY A 383 13.66 29.99 12.96
CA GLY A 383 13.83 29.84 14.41
C GLY A 383 12.79 28.95 15.12
N LYS A 384 11.95 28.22 14.38
CA LYS A 384 10.82 27.45 14.92
C LYS A 384 11.26 26.19 15.68
N ALA A 385 10.62 25.96 16.83
CA ALA A 385 10.80 24.75 17.62
C ALA A 385 10.37 23.48 16.85
N LEU A 386 11.08 22.38 17.09
CA LEU A 386 10.83 21.07 16.48
C LEU A 386 9.51 20.49 17.00
N THR A 387 8.41 20.77 16.30
CA THR A 387 7.05 20.43 16.75
C THR A 387 6.20 19.84 15.63
N ALA A 388 5.34 18.89 15.97
CA ALA A 388 4.41 18.20 15.07
C ALA A 388 3.21 17.66 15.85
N THR A 389 2.10 17.38 15.16
CA THR A 389 0.95 16.70 15.79
C THR A 389 1.15 15.18 15.71
N VAL A 390 0.55 14.43 16.64
CA VAL A 390 0.50 12.95 16.62
C VAL A 390 0.16 12.42 15.21
N GLY A 391 1.07 11.61 14.67
CA GLY A 391 0.97 11.01 13.33
C GLY A 391 1.23 11.98 12.16
N THR A 392 1.94 13.09 12.36
CA THR A 392 2.33 14.01 11.28
C THR A 392 3.84 14.22 11.21
N ASP A 393 4.31 14.65 10.05
CA ASP A 393 5.70 15.04 9.80
C ASP A 393 6.08 16.29 10.62
N PHE A 394 7.35 16.38 10.98
CA PHE A 394 7.95 17.61 11.52
C PHE A 394 8.30 18.55 10.36
N ALA A 395 7.78 19.77 10.41
CA ALA A 395 8.02 20.79 9.38
C ALA A 395 9.46 21.36 9.39
N THR A 396 10.19 21.17 10.50
CA THR A 396 11.60 21.55 10.65
C THR A 396 12.46 20.31 10.94
N THR A 397 13.75 20.37 10.60
CA THR A 397 14.68 19.24 10.76
C THR A 397 15.94 19.65 11.53
N PRO A 398 16.47 18.81 12.45
CA PRO A 398 17.75 19.05 13.10
C PRO A 398 18.91 19.22 12.10
N ARG A 399 19.74 20.24 12.31
CA ARG A 399 20.84 20.60 11.40
C ARG A 399 22.09 20.95 12.20
N VAL A 400 23.24 20.38 11.83
CA VAL A 400 24.54 20.71 12.46
C VAL A 400 25.61 21.03 11.42
N ARG A 401 26.55 21.91 11.78
CA ARG A 401 27.76 22.17 11.00
C ARG A 401 28.97 21.54 11.69
N ALA A 402 29.74 20.73 10.96
CA ALA A 402 31.01 20.18 11.43
C ALA A 402 32.16 21.15 11.11
N LYS A 403 33.02 21.40 12.10
CA LYS A 403 34.18 22.30 11.99
C LYS A 403 35.48 21.61 12.40
N ASP A 404 36.60 22.03 11.78
CA ASP A 404 37.96 21.65 12.18
C ASP A 404 38.48 22.52 13.35
N ALA A 405 39.74 22.31 13.73
CA ALA A 405 40.36 23.00 14.87
C ALA A 405 40.53 24.51 14.64
N GLU A 406 40.58 24.94 13.37
CA GLU A 406 40.63 26.33 12.96
C GLU A 406 39.23 26.93 12.73
N GLY A 407 38.16 26.18 13.02
CA GLY A 407 36.76 26.61 12.88
C GLY A 407 36.21 26.55 11.45
N ARG A 408 36.96 26.00 10.50
CA ARG A 408 36.57 25.90 9.08
C ARG A 408 35.65 24.71 8.85
N PRO A 409 34.74 24.77 7.86
CA PRO A 409 33.79 23.69 7.60
C PRO A 409 34.46 22.41 7.09
N VAL A 410 34.09 21.26 7.66
CA VAL A 410 34.60 19.94 7.25
C VAL A 410 33.59 19.26 6.33
N ALA A 411 33.93 19.16 5.04
CA ALA A 411 33.17 18.39 4.06
C ALA A 411 33.48 16.89 4.14
N GLY A 412 32.49 16.03 3.92
CA GLY A 412 32.68 14.57 3.97
C GLY A 412 32.75 13.97 5.39
N ALA A 413 32.51 14.78 6.44
CA ALA A 413 32.41 14.28 7.81
C ALA A 413 31.12 13.48 8.01
N THR A 414 31.22 12.39 8.76
CA THR A 414 30.09 11.49 9.03
C THR A 414 29.40 11.90 10.34
N VAL A 415 28.13 12.31 10.25
CA VAL A 415 27.32 12.74 11.39
C VAL A 415 26.16 11.75 11.60
N ARG A 416 26.04 11.20 12.80
CA ARG A 416 24.92 10.34 13.21
C ARG A 416 23.92 11.13 14.04
N PHE A 417 22.67 11.16 13.59
CA PHE A 417 21.53 11.63 14.36
C PHE A 417 20.82 10.44 15.00
N THR A 418 20.65 10.43 16.31
CA THR A 418 20.00 9.37 17.08
C THR A 418 18.86 9.97 17.90
N LEU A 419 17.66 9.40 17.78
CA LEU A 419 16.54 9.66 18.67
C LEU A 419 16.79 8.98 20.01
N THR A 420 16.79 9.75 21.10
CA THR A 420 16.77 9.17 22.45
C THR A 420 15.47 8.40 22.63
N PRO A 421 15.48 7.15 23.16
CA PRO A 421 14.26 6.39 23.41
C PRO A 421 13.27 7.18 24.27
N GLY A 422 12.09 7.43 23.72
CA GLY A 422 11.04 8.24 24.34
C GLY A 422 9.65 7.69 24.02
N THR A 423 8.66 8.07 24.83
CA THR A 423 7.28 7.56 24.74
C THR A 423 6.52 8.06 23.52
N THR A 424 7.00 9.11 22.84
CA THR A 424 6.29 9.77 21.72
C THR A 424 6.09 8.88 20.49
N GLY A 425 6.92 7.85 20.33
CA GLY A 425 6.95 7.04 19.12
C GLY A 425 7.56 7.73 17.90
N THR A 426 8.18 8.92 18.04
CA THR A 426 8.84 9.64 16.95
C THR A 426 9.86 8.76 16.22
N ARG A 427 9.93 8.84 14.88
CA ARG A 427 10.88 8.09 14.04
C ARG A 427 11.52 8.95 12.96
N LEU A 428 12.70 8.52 12.52
CA LEU A 428 13.33 8.92 11.26
C LEU A 428 12.79 8.05 10.10
N PRO A 429 13.06 8.39 8.83
CA PRO A 429 12.55 7.64 7.68
C PRO A 429 12.86 6.15 7.73
N GLY A 430 11.97 5.35 7.17
CA GLY A 430 12.05 3.88 7.26
C GLY A 430 11.69 3.30 8.65
N GLY A 431 11.30 4.14 9.62
CA GLY A 431 11.01 3.72 10.99
C GLY A 431 12.25 3.65 11.89
N ALA A 432 13.37 4.23 11.46
CA ALA A 432 14.62 4.18 12.20
C ALA A 432 14.60 5.07 13.46
N THR A 433 15.37 4.69 14.47
CA THR A 433 15.72 5.54 15.62
C THR A 433 17.05 6.24 15.44
N GLU A 434 17.79 5.95 14.38
CA GLU A 434 19.05 6.63 14.04
C GLU A 434 19.28 6.69 12.54
N VAL A 435 20.04 7.68 12.09
CA VAL A 435 20.46 7.84 10.70
C VAL A 435 21.83 8.48 10.65
N THR A 436 22.63 8.11 9.64
CA THR A 436 23.95 8.69 9.41
C THR A 436 23.93 9.50 8.12
N VAL A 437 24.43 10.74 8.17
CA VAL A 437 24.44 11.72 7.09
C VAL A 437 25.86 12.27 6.93
N THR A 438 26.30 12.42 5.69
CA THR A 438 27.62 12.99 5.36
C THR A 438 27.50 14.49 5.13
N THR A 439 28.43 15.29 5.65
CA THR A 439 28.41 16.75 5.50
C THR A 439 28.69 17.22 4.08
N GLY A 440 27.98 18.26 3.65
CA GLY A 440 28.20 18.95 2.38
C GLY A 440 29.50 19.77 2.34
N LYS A 441 29.74 20.45 1.21
CA LYS A 441 30.96 21.29 1.01
C LYS A 441 31.10 22.42 2.04
N ASP A 442 30.00 22.87 2.63
CA ASP A 442 29.93 23.88 3.68
C ASP A 442 29.98 23.27 5.09
N GLY A 443 30.22 21.96 5.22
CA GLY A 443 30.26 21.25 6.50
C GLY A 443 28.89 21.01 7.14
N LEU A 444 27.78 21.31 6.46
CA LEU A 444 26.43 21.10 6.98
C LEU A 444 25.99 19.63 6.83
N ALA A 445 25.46 19.04 7.90
CA ALA A 445 24.65 17.83 7.88
C ALA A 445 23.23 18.18 8.33
N THR A 446 22.22 17.71 7.60
CA THR A 446 20.80 17.90 7.88
C THR A 446 20.18 16.54 8.13
N ALA A 447 19.48 16.37 9.26
CA ALA A 447 18.69 15.18 9.50
C ALA A 447 17.53 15.11 8.49
N PRO A 448 17.16 13.92 8.00
CA PRO A 448 15.93 13.74 7.24
C PRO A 448 14.68 14.14 8.05
N THR A 449 13.56 14.35 7.37
CA THR A 449 12.25 14.62 7.98
C THR A 449 11.92 13.57 9.04
N LEU A 450 11.55 14.01 10.23
CA LEU A 450 11.05 13.15 11.30
C LEU A 450 9.54 13.00 11.16
N HIS A 451 9.00 11.85 11.59
CA HIS A 451 7.56 11.64 11.76
C HIS A 451 7.24 11.53 13.25
N ALA A 452 6.21 12.26 13.70
CA ALA A 452 5.66 12.12 15.04
C ALA A 452 4.92 10.79 15.18
N GLY A 453 5.18 10.08 16.27
CA GLY A 453 4.42 8.88 16.61
C GLY A 453 3.06 9.17 17.25
N ASP A 454 2.47 8.13 17.82
CA ASP A 454 1.08 8.14 18.30
C ASP A 454 0.87 8.81 19.67
N THR A 455 1.95 9.19 20.35
CA THR A 455 1.91 9.72 21.72
C THR A 455 2.43 11.16 21.76
N ALA A 456 1.65 12.06 22.36
CA ALA A 456 2.10 13.42 22.64
C ALA A 456 3.13 13.45 23.77
N GLY A 457 4.15 14.30 23.65
CA GLY A 457 5.22 14.45 24.63
C GLY A 457 6.53 15.00 24.06
N PRO A 458 7.53 15.26 24.92
CA PRO A 458 8.86 15.69 24.50
C PRO A 458 9.71 14.52 23.99
N PHE A 459 10.68 14.81 23.13
CA PHE A 459 11.73 13.89 22.69
C PHE A 459 13.02 14.67 22.39
N THR A 460 14.14 13.95 22.24
CA THR A 460 15.45 14.53 21.91
C THR A 460 16.07 13.82 20.72
N VAL A 461 16.65 14.59 19.79
CA VAL A 461 17.53 14.09 18.73
C VAL A 461 18.96 14.50 19.07
N ARG A 462 19.86 13.54 19.22
CA ARG A 462 21.28 13.74 19.48
C ARG A 462 22.10 13.58 18.20
N ALA A 463 22.86 14.61 17.83
CA ALA A 463 23.84 14.55 16.75
C ALA A 463 25.25 14.27 17.30
N THR A 464 25.94 13.30 16.71
CA THR A 464 27.33 12.92 17.03
C THR A 464 28.17 12.85 15.76
N ALA A 465 29.44 13.23 15.81
CA ALA A 465 30.36 13.08 14.69
C ALA A 465 31.21 11.82 14.87
N ALA A 466 31.34 11.01 13.83
CA ALA A 466 32.24 9.86 13.84
C ALA A 466 33.68 10.32 13.57
N THR A 467 34.58 10.07 14.52
CA THR A 467 35.97 10.52 14.49
C THR A 467 36.94 9.42 14.88
N THR A 468 38.08 9.34 14.19
CA THR A 468 39.22 8.53 14.64
C THR A 468 40.11 9.37 15.56
N GLY A 469 40.13 9.07 16.87
CA GLY A 469 40.99 9.71 17.86
C GLY A 469 40.24 10.55 18.89
N ARG A 470 39.98 11.82 18.60
CA ARG A 470 39.39 12.78 19.57
C ARG A 470 37.86 12.79 19.50
N ALA A 471 37.19 12.57 20.63
CA ALA A 471 35.74 12.70 20.73
C ALA A 471 35.28 14.15 20.51
N VAL A 472 34.21 14.31 19.72
CA VAL A 472 33.53 15.60 19.48
C VAL A 472 32.30 15.69 20.38
N PRO A 473 32.06 16.82 21.09
CA PRO A 473 30.86 16.97 21.90
C PRO A 473 29.57 16.79 21.08
N PRO A 474 28.55 16.08 21.61
CA PRO A 474 27.26 15.92 20.94
C PRO A 474 26.47 17.23 20.94
N VAL A 475 25.53 17.35 20.00
CA VAL A 475 24.53 18.43 19.95
C VAL A 475 23.15 17.83 20.08
N ASP A 476 22.39 18.25 21.10
CA ASP A 476 21.03 17.77 21.36
C ASP A 476 19.97 18.78 20.91
N PHE A 477 18.97 18.30 20.18
CA PHE A 477 17.80 19.06 19.74
C PHE A 477 16.56 18.54 20.48
N THR A 478 15.89 19.40 21.23
CA THR A 478 14.61 19.06 21.87
C THR A 478 13.44 19.32 20.91
N GLY A 479 12.45 18.43 20.94
CA GLY A 479 11.22 18.56 20.17
C GLY A 479 10.01 18.04 20.93
N THR A 480 8.82 18.37 20.45
CA THR A 480 7.55 18.02 21.10
C THR A 480 6.52 17.52 20.09
N VAL A 481 5.96 16.33 20.33
CA VAL A 481 4.75 15.85 19.67
C VAL A 481 3.53 16.39 20.43
N THR A 482 2.60 17.02 19.73
CA THR A 482 1.36 17.56 20.28
C THR A 482 0.18 16.63 20.04
N ALA A 483 -0.76 16.57 20.98
CA ALA A 483 -1.97 15.76 20.81
C ALA A 483 -2.85 16.33 19.69
N ARG A 484 -3.57 15.44 18.99
CA ARG A 484 -4.56 15.86 17.99
C ARG A 484 -5.69 16.64 18.67
N PRO A 485 -6.10 17.82 18.15
CA PRO A 485 -7.24 18.56 18.69
C PRO A 485 -8.50 17.69 18.75
N ALA A 486 -9.26 17.79 19.83
CA ALA A 486 -10.54 17.08 19.96
C ALA A 486 -11.52 17.51 18.86
N PRO A 487 -12.34 16.59 18.29
CA PRO A 487 -13.42 16.96 17.38
C PRO A 487 -14.44 17.86 18.08
N ARG A 488 -14.84 18.94 17.41
CA ARG A 488 -15.74 19.96 17.96
C ARG A 488 -17.04 20.06 17.17
N ALA A 489 -18.09 20.55 17.80
CA ALA A 489 -19.30 21.05 17.14
C ALA A 489 -19.71 22.39 17.74
N ASP A 490 -20.22 23.30 16.90
CA ASP A 490 -20.82 24.58 17.31
C ASP A 490 -22.36 24.55 17.28
N ALA A 491 -22.97 23.62 16.54
CA ALA A 491 -24.41 23.38 16.57
C ALA A 491 -24.78 21.89 16.65
N LEU A 492 -25.90 21.61 17.33
CA LEU A 492 -26.59 20.33 17.38
C LEU A 492 -28.05 20.54 16.94
N VAL A 493 -28.57 19.76 15.99
CA VAL A 493 -29.94 19.92 15.45
C VAL A 493 -30.63 18.56 15.38
N ARG A 494 -31.94 18.46 15.65
CA ARG A 494 -32.70 17.22 15.37
C ARG A 494 -32.86 17.03 13.87
N THR A 495 -32.67 15.81 13.38
CA THR A 495 -32.92 15.46 11.97
C THR A 495 -34.42 15.24 11.66
N SER A 496 -35.29 15.41 12.64
CA SER A 496 -36.75 15.36 12.47
C SER A 496 -37.44 16.26 13.46
N ASP A 497 -38.46 16.93 12.95
CA ASP A 497 -39.46 17.77 13.59
C ASP A 497 -40.65 16.97 14.18
N LYS A 498 -40.73 15.66 13.93
CA LYS A 498 -41.76 14.78 14.49
C LYS A 498 -41.81 14.89 16.03
N GLU A 499 -43.02 15.07 16.56
CA GLU A 499 -43.27 15.09 18.01
C GLU A 499 -42.89 13.74 18.64
N LEU A 500 -42.32 13.80 19.84
CA LEU A 500 -41.86 12.63 20.57
C LEU A 500 -42.82 12.33 21.71
N THR A 501 -43.73 11.40 21.43
CA THR A 501 -44.77 10.92 22.36
C THR A 501 -44.57 9.43 22.69
N ALA A 502 -44.84 9.06 23.93
CA ALA A 502 -44.91 7.67 24.40
C ALA A 502 -45.92 7.55 25.55
N ALA A 503 -46.53 6.39 25.76
CA ALA A 503 -47.37 6.14 26.93
C ALA A 503 -46.53 5.79 28.17
N ALA A 504 -46.96 6.23 29.36
CA ALA A 504 -46.31 5.89 30.63
C ALA A 504 -46.14 4.37 30.79
N GLY A 505 -44.98 3.94 31.29
CA GLY A 505 -44.57 2.52 31.36
C GLY A 505 -44.13 1.89 30.03
N GLY A 506 -44.24 2.61 28.90
CA GLY A 506 -43.81 2.17 27.58
C GLY A 506 -42.39 2.60 27.19
N ALA A 507 -42.21 2.87 25.90
CA ALA A 507 -40.96 3.35 25.30
C ALA A 507 -41.22 4.20 24.06
N PHE A 508 -40.28 5.07 23.72
CA PHE A 508 -40.25 5.79 22.45
C PHE A 508 -39.77 4.86 21.31
N ALA A 509 -39.94 5.29 20.06
CA ALA A 509 -39.39 4.61 18.89
C ALA A 509 -37.86 4.48 18.97
N ASP A 510 -37.30 3.43 18.36
CA ASP A 510 -35.86 3.10 18.46
C ASP A 510 -34.92 4.17 17.89
N ASP A 511 -35.43 5.05 17.00
CA ASP A 511 -34.70 6.19 16.45
C ASP A 511 -35.35 7.56 16.73
N ALA A 512 -36.20 7.64 17.76
CA ALA A 512 -36.95 8.84 18.14
C ALA A 512 -36.09 10.13 18.21
N VAL A 513 -34.85 10.01 18.71
CA VAL A 513 -33.91 11.13 18.78
C VAL A 513 -32.69 10.83 17.92
N ARG A 514 -32.73 11.28 16.67
CA ARG A 514 -31.56 11.42 15.80
C ARG A 514 -31.20 12.90 15.63
N ILE A 515 -29.92 13.20 15.77
CA ILE A 515 -29.37 14.55 15.68
C ILE A 515 -28.23 14.60 14.65
N GLU A 516 -27.99 15.79 14.12
CA GLU A 516 -26.80 16.15 13.37
C GLU A 516 -25.97 17.14 14.20
N ALA A 517 -24.66 16.92 14.27
CA ALA A 517 -23.70 17.86 14.81
C ALA A 517 -22.93 18.52 13.66
N THR A 518 -22.76 19.84 13.72
CA THR A 518 -21.96 20.58 12.75
C THR A 518 -20.91 21.44 13.42
N TYR A 519 -19.84 21.74 12.69
CA TYR A 519 -18.81 22.72 13.02
C TYR A 519 -18.57 23.61 11.80
N ARG A 520 -18.79 24.91 11.96
CA ARG A 520 -18.70 25.91 10.87
C ARG A 520 -19.51 25.53 9.63
N GLY A 521 -20.72 25.00 9.85
CA GLY A 521 -21.65 24.60 8.79
C GLY A 521 -21.28 23.31 8.04
N LYS A 522 -20.38 22.48 8.59
CA LYS A 522 -20.06 21.14 8.06
C LYS A 522 -20.31 20.06 9.10
N ALA A 523 -20.74 18.88 8.66
CA ALA A 523 -20.89 17.70 9.50
C ALA A 523 -19.64 17.44 10.37
N ALA A 524 -19.85 17.32 11.69
CA ALA A 524 -18.79 17.21 12.68
C ALA A 524 -18.70 15.78 13.22
N ALA A 525 -17.74 15.02 12.70
CA ALA A 525 -17.57 13.60 13.01
C ALA A 525 -16.78 13.33 14.31
N GLY A 526 -17.18 12.31 15.06
CA GLY A 526 -16.49 11.88 16.29
C GLY A 526 -16.62 12.84 17.47
N VAL A 527 -17.59 13.76 17.43
CA VAL A 527 -17.84 14.73 18.50
C VAL A 527 -18.47 14.01 19.70
N PRO A 528 -17.89 14.12 20.91
CA PRO A 528 -18.50 13.56 22.11
C PRO A 528 -19.78 14.32 22.49
N VAL A 529 -20.84 13.57 22.76
CA VAL A 529 -22.14 14.10 23.20
C VAL A 529 -22.52 13.45 24.53
N THR A 530 -23.06 14.26 25.45
CA THR A 530 -23.73 13.80 26.67
C THR A 530 -25.22 14.08 26.51
N ALA A 531 -26.07 13.11 26.83
CA ALA A 531 -27.52 13.26 26.79
C ALA A 531 -28.10 13.11 28.20
N THR A 532 -28.67 14.18 28.75
CA THR A 532 -29.23 14.21 30.12
C THR A 532 -30.71 14.59 30.11
N LEU A 533 -31.55 13.82 30.79
CA LEU A 533 -32.92 14.23 31.12
C LEU A 533 -32.85 15.26 32.25
N VAL A 534 -33.38 16.45 32.02
CA VAL A 534 -33.29 17.59 32.93
C VAL A 534 -34.66 18.11 33.38
N THR A 535 -34.66 18.90 34.44
CA THR A 535 -35.77 19.78 34.84
C THR A 535 -36.06 20.84 33.77
N ASP A 536 -37.28 21.38 33.75
CA ASP A 536 -37.70 22.42 32.79
C ASP A 536 -37.21 23.84 33.14
N ASP A 537 -36.15 23.97 33.96
CA ASP A 537 -35.47 25.25 34.20
C ASP A 537 -34.34 25.42 33.17
N PRO A 538 -34.47 26.32 32.16
CA PRO A 538 -33.45 26.51 31.14
C PRO A 538 -32.19 27.21 31.66
N LYS A 539 -32.24 27.83 32.85
CA LYS A 539 -31.11 28.53 33.49
C LYS A 539 -30.38 27.63 34.48
N LYS A 540 -31.08 26.69 35.12
CA LYS A 540 -30.53 25.70 36.06
C LYS A 540 -31.06 24.29 35.76
N PRO A 541 -30.72 23.69 34.61
CA PRO A 541 -31.12 22.34 34.28
C PRO A 541 -30.39 21.35 35.21
N VAL A 542 -31.15 20.68 36.09
CA VAL A 542 -30.68 19.61 37.00
C VAL A 542 -31.17 18.27 36.45
N GLU A 543 -30.43 17.18 36.65
CA GLU A 543 -30.90 15.83 36.24
C GLU A 543 -32.26 15.51 36.89
N ASN A 544 -33.19 14.98 36.09
CA ASN A 544 -34.54 14.66 36.52
C ASN A 544 -34.57 13.38 37.37
N ASP A 545 -35.42 13.29 38.40
CA ASP A 545 -35.57 12.08 39.24
C ASP A 545 -36.64 11.10 38.69
N ARG A 546 -37.42 11.52 37.69
CA ARG A 546 -38.61 10.83 37.15
C ARG A 546 -38.69 10.93 35.62
N GLY A 547 -39.65 10.22 35.04
CA GLY A 547 -39.98 10.28 33.62
C GLY A 547 -39.07 9.41 32.75
N PRO A 548 -38.84 9.82 31.48
CA PRO A 548 -38.03 9.08 30.53
C PRO A 548 -36.62 8.74 31.04
N TYR A 549 -36.07 7.62 30.55
CA TYR A 549 -34.74 7.16 30.90
C TYR A 549 -34.13 6.29 29.80
N PHE A 550 -32.80 6.23 29.78
CA PHE A 550 -32.03 5.26 29.01
C PHE A 550 -31.76 4.02 29.85
N LYS A 551 -31.58 2.87 29.20
CA LYS A 551 -30.85 1.74 29.79
C LYS A 551 -29.39 1.85 29.36
N ASP A 552 -28.44 1.73 30.28
CA ASP A 552 -27.02 1.73 29.91
C ASP A 552 -26.70 0.47 29.09
N PRO A 553 -26.27 0.60 27.81
CA PRO A 553 -25.93 -0.55 26.97
C PRO A 553 -24.72 -1.34 27.49
N LYS A 554 -23.93 -0.78 28.41
CA LYS A 554 -22.76 -1.44 29.04
C LYS A 554 -23.12 -2.14 30.37
N ALA A 555 -24.30 -1.91 30.93
CA ALA A 555 -24.69 -2.47 32.21
C ALA A 555 -25.06 -3.96 32.09
N THR A 556 -24.44 -4.79 32.93
CA THR A 556 -24.69 -6.24 33.01
C THR A 556 -25.43 -6.61 34.31
N GLY A 557 -25.95 -7.84 34.38
CA GLY A 557 -26.68 -8.35 35.54
C GLY A 557 -27.87 -7.47 35.95
N ALA A 558 -28.07 -7.30 37.26
CA ALA A 558 -29.15 -6.47 37.82
C ALA A 558 -29.10 -4.99 37.39
N GLY A 559 -27.93 -4.48 36.98
CA GLY A 559 -27.77 -3.11 36.49
C GLY A 559 -28.43 -2.86 35.13
N LYS A 560 -28.62 -3.89 34.29
CA LYS A 560 -29.10 -3.77 32.90
C LYS A 560 -30.48 -3.12 32.75
N ASN A 561 -31.32 -3.19 33.78
CA ASN A 561 -32.65 -2.57 33.81
C ASN A 561 -32.72 -1.31 34.70
N LYS A 562 -31.61 -0.85 35.29
CA LYS A 562 -31.60 0.35 36.11
C LYS A 562 -31.81 1.60 35.22
N PRO A 563 -32.73 2.51 35.55
CA PRO A 563 -32.88 3.77 34.85
C PRO A 563 -31.60 4.62 34.89
N VAL A 564 -31.17 5.13 33.74
CA VAL A 564 -30.05 6.06 33.59
C VAL A 564 -30.56 7.32 32.91
N ARG A 565 -30.36 8.48 33.54
CA ARG A 565 -30.86 9.77 33.05
C ARG A 565 -29.79 10.72 32.55
N THR A 566 -28.51 10.48 32.86
CA THR A 566 -27.36 11.02 32.12
C THR A 566 -26.62 9.89 31.40
N LEU A 567 -26.59 9.95 30.07
CA LEU A 567 -25.87 9.01 29.21
C LEU A 567 -24.65 9.70 28.58
N THR A 568 -23.46 9.19 28.88
CA THR A 568 -22.16 9.72 28.40
C THR A 568 -21.49 8.75 27.42
N GLY A 569 -20.45 9.24 26.72
CA GLY A 569 -19.69 8.42 25.78
C GLY A 569 -20.40 8.16 24.45
N LEU A 570 -21.45 8.92 24.14
CA LEU A 570 -22.02 8.99 22.80
C LEU A 570 -21.06 9.77 21.91
N THR A 571 -20.94 9.37 20.64
CA THR A 571 -20.09 10.05 19.65
C THR A 571 -20.79 10.10 18.30
N THR A 572 -20.63 11.19 17.57
CA THR A 572 -21.21 11.33 16.23
C THR A 572 -20.48 10.48 15.19
N GLY A 573 -21.23 9.99 14.20
CA GLY A 573 -20.74 9.20 13.07
C GLY A 573 -19.82 9.99 12.13
N ALA A 574 -19.34 9.33 11.07
CA ALA A 574 -18.49 9.98 10.06
C ALA A 574 -19.21 11.06 9.25
N ASP A 575 -20.54 11.02 9.27
CA ASP A 575 -21.53 11.93 8.69
C ASP A 575 -22.00 13.02 9.67
N GLY A 576 -21.44 13.07 10.88
CA GLY A 576 -21.88 14.00 11.93
C GLY A 576 -23.21 13.60 12.60
N LEU A 577 -23.82 12.48 12.23
CA LEU A 577 -25.09 12.04 12.79
C LEU A 577 -24.90 11.24 14.08
N LEU A 578 -25.85 11.37 15.02
CA LEU A 578 -25.96 10.53 16.19
C LEU A 578 -27.43 10.15 16.40
N THR A 579 -27.72 8.85 16.37
CA THR A 579 -29.01 8.31 16.84
C THR A 579 -28.83 7.89 18.29
N LEU A 580 -29.65 8.41 19.21
CA LEU A 580 -29.61 8.02 20.61
C LEU A 580 -30.19 6.62 20.81
N PRO A 581 -29.73 5.87 21.83
CA PRO A 581 -30.37 4.62 22.22
C PRO A 581 -31.84 4.82 22.64
N LYS A 582 -32.64 3.76 22.51
CA LYS A 582 -34.07 3.74 22.87
C LYS A 582 -34.32 4.33 24.27
N LEU A 583 -35.19 5.33 24.33
CA LEU A 583 -35.71 5.86 25.59
C LEU A 583 -36.94 5.05 26.05
N TYR A 584 -36.96 4.74 27.32
CA TYR A 584 -38.08 4.10 28.03
C TYR A 584 -38.78 5.15 28.91
N THR A 585 -40.02 4.92 29.29
CA THR A 585 -40.77 5.80 30.21
C THR A 585 -41.08 5.06 31.51
N ASP A 586 -41.02 5.76 32.64
CA ASP A 586 -41.57 5.25 33.91
C ASP A 586 -43.08 5.55 34.01
N ALA A 587 -43.66 5.42 35.21
CA ALA A 587 -45.08 5.63 35.45
C ALA A 587 -45.53 7.11 35.46
N HIS A 588 -44.63 8.08 35.29
CA HIS A 588 -44.95 9.51 35.40
C HIS A 588 -45.28 10.13 34.03
N PRO A 589 -46.56 10.44 33.73
CA PRO A 589 -46.91 11.25 32.56
C PRO A 589 -46.47 12.70 32.75
N GLY A 590 -46.30 13.41 31.64
CA GLY A 590 -45.91 14.83 31.62
C GLY A 590 -44.96 15.17 30.48
N THR A 591 -44.49 16.42 30.49
CA THR A 591 -43.51 16.93 29.52
C THR A 591 -42.12 16.95 30.15
N PHE A 592 -41.14 16.37 29.46
CA PHE A 592 -39.76 16.23 29.93
C PHE A 592 -38.79 16.84 28.92
N ARG A 593 -37.61 17.24 29.39
CA ARG A 593 -36.55 17.83 28.57
C ARG A 593 -35.35 16.90 28.51
N LEU A 594 -34.94 16.54 27.30
CA LEU A 594 -33.70 15.85 27.03
C LEU A 594 -32.68 16.85 26.49
N ARG A 595 -31.67 17.17 27.29
CA ARG A 595 -30.61 18.11 26.95
C ARG A 595 -29.38 17.35 26.46
N LEU A 596 -29.01 17.58 25.20
CA LEU A 596 -27.77 17.11 24.61
C LEU A 596 -26.71 18.22 24.70
N THR A 597 -25.49 17.89 25.10
CA THR A 597 -24.37 18.83 25.20
C THR A 597 -23.08 18.25 24.62
N THR A 598 -22.23 19.11 24.05
CA THR A 598 -20.84 18.78 23.69
C THR A 598 -19.84 19.40 24.68
N ALA A 599 -18.61 18.89 24.70
CA ALA A 599 -17.53 19.45 25.53
C ALA A 599 -17.17 20.91 25.16
N ASP A 600 -17.43 21.31 23.91
CA ASP A 600 -17.19 22.66 23.39
C ASP A 600 -18.35 23.64 23.63
N GLY A 601 -19.45 23.17 24.24
CA GLY A 601 -20.57 24.02 24.67
C GLY A 601 -21.75 24.12 23.70
N ALA A 602 -21.79 23.36 22.60
CA ALA A 602 -23.01 23.25 21.79
C ALA A 602 -24.10 22.50 22.59
N VAL A 603 -25.32 23.02 22.56
CA VAL A 603 -26.47 22.51 23.34
C VAL A 603 -27.70 22.36 22.44
N LEU A 604 -28.41 21.25 22.58
CA LEU A 604 -29.74 21.03 22.01
C LEU A 604 -30.67 20.50 23.09
N THR A 605 -31.84 21.13 23.28
CA THR A 605 -32.88 20.64 24.19
C THR A 605 -34.04 20.09 23.37
N VAL A 606 -34.38 18.83 23.62
CA VAL A 606 -35.47 18.09 22.96
C VAL A 606 -36.62 17.89 23.93
N THR A 607 -37.84 18.19 23.49
CA THR A 607 -39.07 17.93 24.25
C THR A 607 -39.50 16.48 24.08
N LEU A 608 -39.89 15.84 25.18
CA LEU A 608 -40.47 14.50 25.22
C LEU A 608 -41.80 14.55 25.97
N THR A 609 -42.85 14.00 25.39
CA THR A 609 -44.20 13.95 25.97
C THR A 609 -44.51 12.52 26.40
N VAL A 610 -44.86 12.32 27.67
CA VAL A 610 -45.33 11.03 28.20
C VAL A 610 -46.82 11.14 28.51
N THR A 611 -47.66 10.38 27.82
CA THR A 611 -49.11 10.38 28.04
C THR A 611 -49.48 9.46 29.20
N ALA A 612 -50.60 9.76 29.88
CA ALA A 612 -51.16 8.86 30.88
C ALA A 612 -51.49 7.48 30.28
N PRO A 613 -51.53 6.40 31.10
CA PRO A 613 -52.00 5.09 30.64
C PRO A 613 -53.45 5.21 30.14
N ALA A 614 -53.80 4.46 29.10
CA ALA A 614 -55.20 4.34 28.68
C ALA A 614 -56.02 3.74 29.84
N ALA A 615 -57.14 4.36 30.18
CA ALA A 615 -58.04 3.85 31.20
C ALA A 615 -58.60 2.50 30.75
N THR A 616 -58.28 1.43 31.47
CA THR A 616 -58.89 0.11 31.29
C THR A 616 -60.38 0.23 31.59
N SER A 617 -61.21 0.03 30.57
CA SER A 617 -62.68 -0.02 30.66
C SER A 617 -63.16 -1.42 31.02
#